data_AF-A0A3R6WWW6-F1
#
_entry.id   AF-A0A3R6WWW6-F1
#
_cell.length_a   1.000
_cell.length_b   1.000
_cell.length_c   1.000
_cell.angle_alpha   90.00
_cell.angle_beta   90.00
_cell.angle_gamma   90.00
#
_symmetry.space_group_name_H-M   'P 1'
#
loop_
_entity.id
_entity.type
_entity.pdbx_description
1 polymer ?
#
loop_
_entity_poly.entity_id
_entity_poly.type
_entity_poly.pdbx_seq_one_letter_code
_entity_poly.pdbx_strand_id
1 'polypeptide(L)'
;IPQHERAHQMPEIPGRSSFSVGVKSTEKVIECKVVTDDGMRMMYTSVGCMEGSSVHWMDRIPGQAACATGNLSFCAVGTTDGHLYIVSPLGRRLFPPIALGFPFAAIECSAGATPYLLVILTNGDVKTWTIQAKRVAVAASVCGLTDVSKRELLQTVVLPQMASNRVLQRLVHKYQLLLDEAANQS
;
A
#
# COMPACT_ATOMS: atom_id res chain seq x y z
N ILE A 1 2.97 24.71 0.29
CA ILE A 1 3.61 23.64 1.09
C ILE A 1 5.11 23.90 1.07
N PRO A 2 5.75 24.21 2.21
CA PRO A 2 7.18 24.47 2.31
C PRO A 2 8.01 23.25 1.91
N GLN A 3 9.22 23.46 1.40
CA GLN A 3 10.10 22.39 0.87
C GLN A 3 10.49 21.33 1.92
N HIS A 4 10.45 21.67 3.22
CA HIS A 4 10.76 20.74 4.31
C HIS A 4 9.68 19.67 4.54
N GLU A 5 8.43 19.88 4.11
CA GLU A 5 7.35 18.87 4.23
C GLU A 5 7.42 17.78 3.15
N ARG A 6 8.15 18.02 2.04
CA ARG A 6 8.26 17.03 0.94
C ARG A 6 9.23 15.90 1.22
N ALA A 7 10.12 16.04 2.20
CA ALA A 7 11.16 15.05 2.49
C ALA A 7 10.62 13.78 3.19
N HIS A 8 9.34 13.79 3.60
CA HIS A 8 8.76 12.85 4.55
C HIS A 8 7.61 12.01 3.99
N GLN A 9 7.40 12.00 2.67
CA GLN A 9 6.37 11.18 2.02
C GLN A 9 6.98 9.94 1.38
N MET A 10 6.35 8.78 1.61
CA MET A 10 6.70 7.57 0.87
C MET A 10 6.49 7.82 -0.63
N PRO A 11 7.33 7.26 -1.51
CA PRO A 11 7.24 7.52 -2.94
C PRO A 11 5.88 7.06 -3.48
N GLU A 12 5.20 7.95 -4.20
CA GLU A 12 3.93 7.66 -4.87
C GLU A 12 4.15 6.72 -6.06
N ILE A 13 3.22 5.78 -6.25
CA ILE A 13 3.12 5.03 -7.50
C ILE A 13 2.51 5.97 -8.56
N PRO A 14 3.25 6.38 -9.60
CA PRO A 14 2.74 7.32 -10.58
C PRO A 14 1.63 6.68 -11.43
N GLY A 15 0.61 7.47 -11.76
CA GLY A 15 -0.42 7.06 -12.72
C GLY A 15 0.17 6.74 -14.09
N ARG A 16 -0.34 5.68 -14.74
CA ARG A 16 0.05 5.28 -16.09
C ARG A 16 -1.16 5.30 -17.02
N SER A 17 -0.94 5.50 -18.32
CA SER A 17 -2.01 5.41 -19.33
C SER A 17 -2.50 3.97 -19.52
N SER A 18 -1.60 3.00 -19.36
CA SER A 18 -1.94 1.59 -19.28
C SER A 18 -0.88 0.80 -18.51
N PHE A 19 -1.29 -0.30 -17.89
CA PHE A 19 -0.40 -1.29 -17.28
C PHE A 19 -1.14 -2.62 -17.07
N SER A 20 -0.39 -3.69 -16.85
CA SER A 20 -0.93 -5.00 -16.46
C SER A 20 -0.21 -5.56 -15.24
N VAL A 21 -0.91 -6.34 -14.44
CA VAL A 21 -0.35 -7.05 -13.27
C VAL A 21 -0.79 -8.51 -13.30
N GLY A 22 0.11 -9.44 -12.97
CA GLY A 22 -0.22 -10.86 -12.86
C GLY A 22 -1.14 -11.14 -11.68
N VAL A 23 -2.14 -11.99 -11.89
CA VAL A 23 -2.96 -12.55 -10.82
C VAL A 23 -2.19 -13.73 -10.21
N LYS A 24 -1.88 -13.63 -8.92
CA LYS A 24 -1.02 -14.60 -8.22
C LYS A 24 -1.59 -16.00 -8.32
N SER A 25 -0.70 -16.96 -8.57
CA SER A 25 -1.01 -18.39 -8.71
C SER A 25 -1.87 -18.73 -9.94
N THR A 26 -1.89 -17.87 -10.97
CA THR A 26 -2.58 -18.10 -12.24
C THR A 26 -1.80 -17.50 -13.42
N GLU A 27 -2.21 -17.85 -14.65
CA GLU A 27 -1.75 -17.21 -15.88
C GLU A 27 -2.57 -15.96 -16.25
N LYS A 28 -3.52 -15.55 -15.39
CA LYS A 28 -4.38 -14.39 -15.65
C LYS A 28 -3.64 -13.10 -15.34
N VAL A 29 -4.02 -12.04 -16.04
CA VAL A 29 -3.53 -10.68 -15.79
C VAL A 29 -4.68 -9.72 -15.62
N ILE A 30 -4.51 -8.74 -14.74
CA ILE A 30 -5.40 -7.58 -14.63
C ILE A 30 -4.81 -6.45 -15.46
N GLU A 31 -5.50 -6.08 -16.52
CA GLU A 31 -5.14 -4.97 -17.39
C GLU A 31 -5.92 -3.73 -16.98
N CYS A 32 -5.20 -2.63 -16.79
CA CYS A 32 -5.77 -1.31 -16.50
C CYS A 32 -5.41 -0.37 -17.66
N LYS A 33 -6.42 0.19 -18.31
CA LYS A 33 -6.25 1.15 -19.40
C LYS A 33 -7.10 2.39 -19.16
N VAL A 34 -6.44 3.53 -19.09
CA VAL A 34 -7.08 4.84 -18.98
C VAL A 34 -7.76 5.18 -20.29
N VAL A 35 -9.01 5.62 -20.20
CA VAL A 35 -9.80 6.10 -21.31
C VAL A 35 -10.21 7.54 -21.01
N THR A 36 -9.92 8.42 -21.98
CA THR A 36 -10.35 9.82 -21.96
C THR A 36 -11.41 9.98 -23.02
N ASP A 37 -12.59 10.47 -22.64
CA ASP A 37 -13.67 10.77 -23.59
C ASP A 37 -13.59 12.24 -24.03
N ASP A 38 -13.39 12.45 -25.34
CA ASP A 38 -13.06 13.75 -25.96
C ASP A 38 -14.23 14.76 -25.98
N GLY A 39 -15.37 14.46 -25.36
CA GLY A 39 -16.54 15.35 -25.30
C GLY A 39 -16.91 15.86 -23.90
N MET A 40 -16.45 15.20 -22.82
CA MET A 40 -17.00 15.43 -21.47
C MET A 40 -15.95 15.61 -20.35
N ARG A 41 -14.63 15.64 -20.67
CA ARG A 41 -13.54 15.59 -19.66
C ARG A 41 -13.65 14.41 -18.69
N MET A 42 -14.37 13.35 -19.07
CA MET A 42 -14.52 12.17 -18.25
C MET A 42 -13.30 11.26 -18.46
N MET A 43 -12.58 11.02 -17.37
CA MET A 43 -11.47 10.08 -17.31
C MET A 43 -11.90 8.89 -16.47
N TYR A 44 -11.84 7.70 -17.06
CA TYR A 44 -12.08 6.45 -16.36
C TYR A 44 -11.01 5.44 -16.71
N THR A 45 -10.85 4.43 -15.88
CA THR A 45 -9.99 3.29 -16.19
C THR A 45 -10.85 2.09 -16.53
N SER A 46 -10.64 1.54 -17.73
CA SER A 46 -11.11 0.21 -18.10
C SER A 46 -10.22 -0.82 -17.41
N VAL A 47 -10.81 -1.64 -16.54
CA VAL A 47 -10.13 -2.72 -15.84
C VAL A 47 -10.65 -4.03 -16.41
N GLY A 48 -9.77 -4.93 -16.84
CA GLY A 48 -10.15 -6.24 -17.37
C GLY A 48 -9.29 -7.36 -16.81
N CYS A 49 -9.87 -8.54 -16.67
CA CYS A 49 -9.10 -9.76 -16.41
C CYS A 49 -8.95 -10.54 -17.71
N MET A 50 -7.70 -10.80 -18.08
CA MET A 50 -7.31 -11.42 -19.33
C MET A 50 -6.57 -12.73 -19.06
N GLU A 51 -6.71 -13.69 -19.95
CA GLU A 51 -5.91 -14.92 -19.99
C GLU A 51 -5.54 -15.21 -21.45
N GLY A 52 -4.30 -14.92 -21.82
CA GLY A 52 -3.92 -14.82 -23.23
C GLY A 52 -4.76 -13.77 -23.96
N SER A 53 -5.48 -14.20 -25.00
CA SER A 53 -6.42 -13.35 -25.77
C SER A 53 -7.85 -13.35 -25.22
N SER A 54 -8.16 -14.17 -24.21
CA SER A 54 -9.51 -14.31 -23.68
C SER A 54 -9.79 -13.27 -22.60
N VAL A 55 -10.90 -12.54 -22.78
CA VAL A 55 -11.41 -11.59 -21.79
C VAL A 55 -12.36 -12.34 -20.85
N HIS A 56 -12.01 -12.45 -19.57
CA HIS A 56 -12.88 -13.08 -18.56
C HIS A 56 -13.94 -12.09 -18.06
N TRP A 57 -13.56 -10.85 -17.84
CA TRP A 57 -14.48 -9.76 -17.47
C TRP A 57 -13.84 -8.40 -17.75
N MET A 58 -14.68 -7.37 -17.83
CA MET A 58 -14.28 -5.96 -17.84
C MET A 58 -15.21 -5.13 -16.95
N ASP A 59 -14.66 -4.10 -16.32
CA ASP A 59 -15.38 -3.09 -15.55
C ASP A 59 -14.76 -1.70 -15.83
N ARG A 60 -15.47 -0.64 -15.48
CA ARG A 60 -15.01 0.75 -15.59
C ARG A 60 -14.97 1.37 -14.20
N ILE A 61 -13.79 1.78 -13.74
CA ILE A 61 -13.64 2.53 -12.48
C ILE A 61 -13.45 4.03 -12.78
N PRO A 62 -14.09 4.93 -12.02
CA PRO A 62 -13.82 6.36 -12.13
C PRO A 62 -12.35 6.70 -11.87
N GLY A 63 -11.81 7.66 -12.63
CA GLY A 63 -10.46 8.18 -12.45
C GLY A 63 -9.36 7.33 -13.09
N GLN A 64 -8.11 7.70 -12.77
CA GLN A 64 -6.90 7.07 -13.30
C GLN A 64 -6.37 6.01 -12.34
N ALA A 65 -6.23 4.75 -12.79
CA ALA A 65 -5.55 3.73 -12.01
C ALA A 65 -4.04 4.03 -11.91
N ALA A 66 -3.49 3.88 -10.72
CA ALA A 66 -2.06 3.96 -10.43
C ALA A 66 -1.45 2.58 -10.20
N CYS A 67 -2.19 1.69 -9.54
CA CYS A 67 -1.69 0.39 -9.13
C CYS A 67 -2.79 -0.66 -9.10
N ALA A 68 -2.42 -1.93 -9.20
CA ALA A 68 -3.34 -3.06 -9.02
C ALA A 68 -2.61 -4.28 -8.44
N THR A 69 -3.36 -5.19 -7.83
CA THR A 69 -2.89 -6.51 -7.38
C THR A 69 -4.04 -7.51 -7.44
N GLY A 70 -3.76 -8.80 -7.51
CA GLY A 70 -4.81 -9.82 -7.60
C GLY A 70 -4.35 -11.22 -7.24
N ASN A 71 -5.29 -12.02 -6.74
CA ASN A 71 -5.11 -13.43 -6.42
C ASN A 71 -6.38 -14.23 -6.77
N LEU A 72 -6.48 -15.49 -6.31
CA LEU A 72 -7.63 -16.35 -6.61
C LEU A 72 -8.95 -15.90 -5.95
N SER A 73 -8.90 -14.98 -4.98
CA SER A 73 -10.06 -14.53 -4.20
C SER A 73 -10.58 -13.15 -4.60
N PHE A 74 -9.71 -12.26 -5.06
CA PHE A 74 -10.09 -10.89 -5.45
C PHE A 74 -8.99 -10.22 -6.28
N CYS A 75 -9.36 -9.10 -6.92
CA CYS A 75 -8.43 -8.12 -7.46
C CYS A 75 -8.70 -6.76 -6.82
N ALA A 76 -7.65 -5.97 -6.63
CA ALA A 76 -7.74 -4.63 -6.09
C ALA A 76 -7.06 -3.64 -7.04
N VAL A 77 -7.67 -2.49 -7.24
CA VAL A 77 -7.16 -1.41 -8.10
C VAL A 77 -7.21 -0.11 -7.31
N GLY A 78 -6.08 0.59 -7.25
CA GLY A 78 -5.94 1.89 -6.61
C GLY A 78 -5.82 2.99 -7.66
N THR A 79 -6.52 4.10 -7.47
CA THR A 79 -6.45 5.28 -8.33
C THR A 79 -5.50 6.34 -7.79
N THR A 80 -5.04 7.25 -8.65
CA THR A 80 -4.11 8.33 -8.31
C THR A 80 -4.66 9.29 -7.25
N ASP A 81 -5.98 9.41 -7.15
CA ASP A 81 -6.67 10.23 -6.14
C ASP A 81 -6.93 9.48 -4.81
N GLY A 82 -6.39 8.27 -4.65
CA GLY A 82 -6.46 7.53 -3.39
C GLY A 82 -7.77 6.77 -3.16
N HIS A 83 -8.51 6.42 -4.22
CA HIS A 83 -9.63 5.47 -4.11
C HIS A 83 -9.16 4.04 -4.35
N LEU A 84 -9.68 3.12 -3.54
CA LEU A 84 -9.45 1.69 -3.66
C LEU A 84 -10.74 0.98 -4.12
N TYR A 85 -10.62 0.21 -5.19
CA TYR A 85 -11.68 -0.63 -5.74
C TYR A 85 -11.29 -2.09 -5.55
N ILE A 86 -12.24 -2.91 -5.10
CA ILE A 86 -12.00 -4.33 -4.85
C ILE A 86 -13.08 -5.13 -5.58
N VAL A 87 -12.65 -6.00 -6.48
CA VAL A 87 -13.50 -6.80 -7.37
C VAL A 87 -13.25 -8.28 -7.16
N SER A 88 -14.29 -9.09 -7.37
CA SER A 88 -14.20 -10.54 -7.35
C SER A 88 -13.46 -11.05 -8.60
N PRO A 89 -13.02 -12.32 -8.60
CA PRO A 89 -12.42 -12.93 -9.79
C PRO A 89 -13.37 -13.00 -11.00
N LEU A 90 -14.68 -12.78 -10.77
CA LEU A 90 -15.72 -12.71 -11.79
C LEU A 90 -16.11 -11.26 -12.17
N GLY A 91 -15.33 -10.27 -11.74
CA GLY A 91 -15.53 -8.85 -12.10
C GLY A 91 -16.64 -8.14 -11.32
N ARG A 92 -17.13 -8.70 -10.20
CA ARG A 92 -18.16 -8.04 -9.37
C ARG A 92 -17.53 -7.21 -8.28
N ARG A 93 -18.01 -5.98 -8.06
CA ARG A 93 -17.54 -5.13 -6.94
C ARG A 93 -17.90 -5.74 -5.59
N LEU A 94 -16.90 -5.97 -4.76
CA LEU A 94 -17.08 -6.54 -3.42
C LEU A 94 -17.41 -5.48 -2.35
N PHE A 95 -17.02 -4.23 -2.62
CA PHE A 95 -17.21 -3.06 -1.76
C PHE A 95 -17.64 -1.84 -2.61
N PRO A 96 -18.33 -0.86 -1.99
CA PRO A 96 -18.28 0.52 -2.48
C PRO A 96 -16.83 1.01 -2.58
N PRO A 97 -16.53 2.03 -3.39
CA PRO A 97 -15.19 2.61 -3.47
C PRO A 97 -14.72 3.04 -2.07
N ILE A 98 -13.52 2.61 -1.67
CA ILE A 98 -12.94 2.95 -0.37
C ILE A 98 -12.04 4.16 -0.57
N ALA A 99 -12.47 5.32 -0.07
CA ALA A 99 -11.66 6.54 -0.10
C ALA A 99 -10.58 6.48 0.99
N LEU A 100 -9.31 6.37 0.59
CA LEU A 100 -8.18 6.32 1.52
C LEU A 100 -7.56 7.71 1.78
N GLY A 101 -7.84 8.69 0.92
CA GLY A 101 -7.49 10.11 1.12
C GLY A 101 -6.06 10.48 0.78
N PHE A 102 -5.20 9.51 0.45
CA PHE A 102 -3.82 9.70 0.01
C PHE A 102 -3.49 8.76 -1.15
N PRO A 103 -2.55 9.13 -2.04
CA PRO A 103 -2.05 8.23 -3.08
C PRO A 103 -1.40 6.96 -2.50
N PHE A 104 -1.25 5.96 -3.37
CA PHE A 104 -0.66 4.67 -3.02
C PHE A 104 0.86 4.73 -3.12
N ALA A 105 1.55 4.24 -2.09
CA ALA A 105 2.99 3.97 -2.14
C ALA A 105 3.27 2.47 -2.44
N ALA A 106 2.42 1.57 -1.93
CA ALA A 106 2.46 0.15 -2.25
C ALA A 106 1.08 -0.51 -2.11
N ILE A 107 0.84 -1.56 -2.88
CA ILE A 107 -0.34 -2.41 -2.75
C ILE A 107 0.06 -3.86 -3.02
N GLU A 108 -0.41 -4.78 -2.19
CA GLU A 108 -0.04 -6.19 -2.31
C GLU A 108 -1.12 -7.11 -1.72
N CYS A 109 -1.52 -8.16 -2.44
CA CYS A 109 -2.37 -9.21 -1.89
C CYS A 109 -1.56 -10.47 -1.53
N SER A 110 -2.07 -11.31 -0.64
CA SER A 110 -1.46 -12.61 -0.38
C SER A 110 -1.68 -13.59 -1.56
N ALA A 111 -0.81 -14.60 -1.71
CA ALA A 111 -0.92 -15.58 -2.79
C ALA A 111 -2.06 -16.60 -2.58
N GLY A 112 -2.46 -17.31 -3.64
CA GLY A 112 -3.53 -18.30 -3.59
C GLY A 112 -4.91 -17.69 -3.32
N ALA A 113 -5.79 -18.46 -2.67
CA ALA A 113 -7.17 -18.06 -2.35
C ALA A 113 -7.31 -17.43 -0.95
N THR A 114 -6.34 -16.59 -0.58
CA THR A 114 -6.29 -15.96 0.74
C THR A 114 -6.88 -14.54 0.69
N PRO A 115 -7.57 -14.08 1.76
CA PRO A 115 -8.38 -12.87 1.69
C PRO A 115 -7.62 -11.60 2.10
N TYR A 116 -6.28 -11.60 2.17
CA TYR A 116 -5.53 -10.48 2.75
C TYR A 116 -5.05 -9.50 1.69
N LEU A 117 -5.39 -8.23 1.89
CA LEU A 117 -4.90 -7.09 1.11
C LEU A 117 -4.09 -6.18 2.03
N LEU A 118 -2.90 -5.78 1.60
CA LEU A 118 -2.05 -4.76 2.22
C LEU A 118 -2.04 -3.53 1.32
N VAL A 119 -2.20 -2.36 1.92
CA VAL A 119 -1.98 -1.05 1.28
C VAL A 119 -1.06 -0.22 2.17
N ILE A 120 -0.10 0.45 1.52
CA ILE A 120 0.72 1.50 2.11
C ILE A 120 0.45 2.77 1.33
N LEU A 121 0.15 3.85 2.04
CA LEU A 121 -0.13 5.17 1.46
C LEU A 121 1.09 6.09 1.56
N THR A 122 1.10 7.16 0.77
CA THR A 122 2.22 8.11 0.73
C THR A 122 2.43 8.87 2.05
N ASN A 123 1.39 8.99 2.88
CA ASN A 123 1.48 9.52 4.24
C ASN A 123 2.04 8.51 5.27
N GLY A 124 2.45 7.32 4.84
CA GLY A 124 2.97 6.26 5.71
C GLY A 124 1.91 5.41 6.40
N ASP A 125 0.61 5.63 6.15
CA ASP A 125 -0.43 4.74 6.67
C ASP A 125 -0.31 3.36 6.06
N VAL A 126 -0.43 2.34 6.91
CA VAL A 126 -0.45 0.93 6.54
C VAL A 126 -1.78 0.34 6.97
N LYS A 127 -2.49 -0.23 6.00
CA LYS A 127 -3.79 -0.86 6.23
C LYS A 127 -3.78 -2.26 5.66
N THR A 128 -4.28 -3.22 6.43
CA THR A 128 -4.59 -4.55 5.93
C THR A 128 -6.05 -4.86 6.09
N TRP A 129 -6.64 -5.52 5.10
CA TRP A 129 -8.04 -5.97 5.14
C TRP A 129 -8.10 -7.47 5.03
N THR A 130 -9.09 -8.04 5.70
CA THR A 130 -9.63 -9.36 5.38
C THR A 130 -10.86 -9.16 4.49
N ILE A 131 -10.68 -9.36 3.18
CA ILE A 131 -11.69 -9.09 2.15
C ILE A 131 -12.98 -9.86 2.39
N GLN A 132 -12.89 -11.14 2.70
CA GLN A 132 -14.05 -12.00 2.98
C GLN A 132 -14.86 -11.52 4.19
N ALA A 133 -14.18 -11.04 5.23
CA ALA A 133 -14.80 -10.51 6.44
C ALA A 133 -15.22 -9.04 6.32
N LYS A 134 -14.92 -8.39 5.19
CA LYS A 134 -15.16 -6.96 4.93
C LYS A 134 -14.68 -6.03 6.06
N ARG A 135 -13.52 -6.35 6.63
CA ARG A 135 -13.00 -5.70 7.84
C ARG A 135 -11.52 -5.35 7.69
N VAL A 136 -11.14 -4.20 8.25
CA VAL A 136 -9.73 -3.84 8.47
C VAL A 136 -9.16 -4.75 9.55
N ALA A 137 -8.12 -5.50 9.23
CA ALA A 137 -7.41 -6.37 10.17
C ALA A 137 -6.32 -5.59 10.92
N VAL A 138 -5.60 -4.69 10.24
CA VAL A 138 -4.58 -3.82 10.82
C VAL A 138 -4.73 -2.40 10.25
N ALA A 139 -4.63 -1.41 11.13
CA ALA A 139 -4.41 -0.02 10.77
C ALA A 139 -3.26 0.51 11.63
N ALA A 140 -2.17 0.90 11.00
CA ALA A 140 -0.96 1.41 11.63
C ALA A 140 -0.34 2.51 10.76
N SER A 141 0.74 3.12 11.23
CA SER A 141 1.55 4.04 10.43
C SER A 141 3.02 3.64 10.55
N VAL A 142 3.75 3.75 9.45
CA VAL A 142 5.20 3.53 9.38
C VAL A 142 5.99 4.84 9.32
N CYS A 143 5.34 6.00 9.51
CA CYS A 143 6.05 7.29 9.62
C CYS A 143 7.19 7.20 10.64
N GLY A 144 6.93 6.69 11.84
CA GLY A 144 7.96 6.50 12.87
C GLY A 144 9.08 5.51 12.54
N LEU A 145 8.97 4.71 11.47
CA LEU A 145 10.04 3.85 10.94
C LEU A 145 10.80 4.47 9.76
N THR A 146 10.18 5.45 9.08
CA THR A 146 10.67 6.05 7.83
C THR A 146 11.15 7.49 8.01
N ASP A 147 10.72 8.18 9.08
CA ASP A 147 11.08 9.55 9.43
C ASP A 147 12.39 9.69 10.20
N VAL A 148 12.81 8.65 10.92
CA VAL A 148 13.92 8.73 11.86
C VAL A 148 15.10 7.92 11.38
N SER A 149 16.29 8.52 11.41
CA SER A 149 17.53 7.76 11.23
C SER A 149 17.55 6.57 12.20
N LYS A 150 18.18 5.44 11.84
CA LYS A 150 18.26 4.26 12.72
C LYS A 150 18.64 4.64 14.17
N ARG A 151 19.51 5.64 14.34
CA ARG A 151 19.93 6.18 15.65
C ARG A 151 18.79 6.85 16.41
N GLU A 152 18.05 7.71 15.73
CA GLU A 152 17.00 8.53 16.31
C GLU A 152 15.75 7.68 16.62
N LEU A 153 15.45 6.68 15.80
CA LEU A 153 14.42 5.68 16.05
C LEU A 153 14.74 4.86 17.32
N LEU A 154 16.01 4.46 17.46
CA LEU A 154 16.47 3.77 18.66
C LEU A 154 16.32 4.67 19.89
N GLN A 155 16.73 5.93 19.82
CA GLN A 155 16.69 6.86 20.96
C GLN A 155 15.29 7.32 21.37
N THR A 156 14.41 7.59 20.41
CA THR A 156 13.11 8.22 20.67
C THR A 156 11.98 7.22 20.87
N VAL A 157 12.05 6.06 20.22
CA VAL A 157 10.96 5.06 20.24
C VAL A 157 11.40 3.80 20.97
N VAL A 158 12.51 3.19 20.58
CA VAL A 158 12.87 1.85 21.07
C VAL A 158 13.43 1.87 22.49
N LEU A 159 14.40 2.73 22.79
CA LEU A 159 15.04 2.80 24.11
C LEU A 159 14.05 3.20 25.22
N PRO A 160 13.11 4.15 25.03
CA PRO A 160 12.09 4.46 26.03
C PRO A 160 11.10 3.31 26.26
N GLN A 161 10.67 2.63 25.19
CA GLN A 161 9.77 1.47 25.29
C GLN A 161 10.47 0.28 25.97
N MET A 162 11.73 0.01 25.65
CA MET A 162 12.54 -1.01 26.33
C MET A 162 12.85 -0.63 27.78
N ALA A 163 13.06 0.66 28.08
CA ALA A 163 13.26 1.15 29.43
C ALA A 163 11.99 0.98 30.28
N SER A 164 10.80 1.14 29.70
CA SER A 164 9.54 0.85 30.40
C SER A 164 9.34 -0.65 30.71
N ASN A 165 10.00 -1.53 29.95
CA ASN A 165 9.95 -2.98 30.13
C ASN A 165 11.08 -3.47 31.05
N ARG A 166 10.74 -3.82 32.30
CA ARG A 166 11.70 -4.28 33.33
C ARG A 166 12.59 -5.45 32.90
N VAL A 167 12.13 -6.28 31.96
CA VAL A 167 12.91 -7.41 31.41
C VAL A 167 13.99 -6.93 30.43
N LEU A 168 13.71 -5.87 29.68
CA LEU A 168 14.59 -5.35 28.61
C LEU A 168 15.53 -4.23 29.08
N GLN A 169 15.34 -3.68 30.28
CA GLN A 169 16.21 -2.61 30.83
C GLN A 169 17.70 -2.98 30.85
N ARG A 170 18.04 -4.26 31.06
CA ARG A 170 19.45 -4.72 31.04
C ARG A 170 20.10 -4.57 29.66
N LEU A 171 19.32 -4.72 28.59
CA LEU A 171 19.80 -4.52 27.22
C LEU A 171 19.97 -3.03 26.90
N VAL A 172 19.05 -2.17 27.36
CA VAL A 172 19.10 -0.72 27.16
C VAL A 172 20.40 -0.13 27.72
N HIS A 173 20.77 -0.49 28.95
CA HIS A 173 22.00 -0.02 29.57
C HIS A 173 23.25 -0.43 28.77
N LYS A 174 23.27 -1.67 28.25
CA LYS A 174 24.37 -2.18 27.45
C LYS A 174 24.52 -1.44 26.10
N TYR A 175 23.39 -1.10 25.45
CA TYR A 175 23.41 -0.31 24.21
C TYR A 175 23.83 1.15 24.44
N GLN A 176 23.41 1.75 25.55
CA GLN A 176 23.80 3.12 25.90
C GLN A 176 25.33 3.24 26.05
N LEU A 177 25.96 2.30 26.75
CA LEU A 177 27.41 2.23 26.90
C LEU A 177 28.14 2.11 25.55
N LEU A 178 27.65 1.24 24.67
CA LEU A 178 28.25 1.08 23.33
C LEU A 178 28.12 2.33 22.45
N LEU A 179 27.04 3.10 22.61
CA LEU A 179 26.85 4.37 21.89
C LEU A 179 27.77 5.46 22.42
N ASP A 180 28.01 5.51 23.74
CA ASP A 180 28.92 6.47 24.37
C ASP A 180 30.39 6.16 24.03
N GLU A 181 30.77 4.88 23.99
CA GLU A 181 32.10 4.44 23.54
C GLU A 181 32.36 4.81 22.07
N ALA A 182 31.36 4.62 21.20
CA ALA A 182 31.48 4.98 19.79
C ALA A 182 31.55 6.51 19.56
N ALA A 183 30.94 7.31 20.43
CA ALA A 183 30.99 8.77 20.35
C ALA A 183 32.31 9.36 20.88
N ASN A 184 33.01 8.66 21.78
CA ASN A 184 34.32 9.06 22.30
C ASN A 184 35.50 8.61 21.41
N GLN A 185 35.24 7.88 20.32
CA GLN A 185 36.26 7.42 19.36
C GLN A 185 36.28 8.24 18.06
N SER A 186 35.45 9.27 17.94
CA SER A 186 35.40 10.22 16.81
C SER A 186 35.99 11.58 17.16
#